data_AF-A0A419JHM7-F1
#
_entry.id   AF-A0A419JHM7-F1
#
_cell.length_a   1.000
_cell.length_b   1.000
_cell.length_c   1.000
_cell.angle_alpha   90.00
_cell.angle_beta   90.00
_cell.angle_gamma   90.00
#
_symmetry.space_group_name_H-M   'P 1'
#
loop_
_entity.id
_entity.type
_entity.pdbx_description
1 polymer ?
#
loop_
_entity_poly.entity_id
_entity_poly.type
_entity_poly.pdbx_seq_one_letter_code
_entity_poly.pdbx_strand_id
1 'polypeptide(L)' 'MQNECDRIGYCPVGGARVTTGGELKAKYVIHAVGPMYGEGAEEEKLRNATLNSLKLAEQYFQKSIRRKK' A
#
# COMPACT_ATOMS: atom_id res chain seq x y z
N MET A 1 3.88 -10.71 -10.21
CA MET A 1 3.11 -10.07 -9.13
C MET A 1 2.61 -11.10 -8.11
N GLN A 2 1.75 -12.08 -8.44
CA GLN A 2 1.26 -13.06 -7.44
C GLN A 2 2.39 -13.78 -6.66
N ASN A 3 3.44 -14.27 -7.34
CA ASN A 3 4.59 -14.90 -6.67
C ASN A 3 5.29 -13.99 -5.64
N GLU A 4 5.26 -12.66 -5.82
CA GLU A 4 5.81 -11.72 -4.84
C GLU A 4 4.89 -11.59 -3.61
N CYS A 5 3.57 -11.57 -3.83
CA CYS A 5 2.59 -11.63 -2.75
C CYS A 5 2.79 -12.89 -1.90
N ASP A 6 2.96 -14.05 -2.54
CA ASP A 6 3.15 -15.33 -1.86
C ASP A 6 4.43 -15.35 -1.01
N ARG A 7 5.51 -14.71 -1.50
CA ARG A 7 6.77 -14.56 -0.75
C ARG A 7 6.66 -13.59 0.43
N ILE A 8 5.86 -12.53 0.29
CA ILE A 8 5.59 -11.58 1.39
C ILE A 8 4.70 -12.23 2.45
N GLY A 9 3.75 -13.08 2.04
CA GLY A 9 2.90 -13.91 2.90
C GLY A 9 1.74 -13.16 3.54
N TYR A 10 2.00 -12.13 4.34
CA TYR A 10 0.96 -11.48 5.15
C TYR A 10 1.10 -9.95 5.25
N CYS A 11 -0.05 -9.29 5.33
CA CYS A 11 -0.17 -7.88 5.66
C CYS A 11 -1.27 -7.69 6.71
N PRO A 12 -0.97 -7.10 7.89
CA PRO A 12 -1.98 -6.85 8.90
C PRO A 12 -2.96 -5.75 8.46
N VAL A 13 -4.16 -5.74 9.06
CA VAL A 13 -5.12 -4.64 8.94
C VAL A 13 -4.47 -3.32 9.34
N GLY A 14 -4.71 -2.26 8.57
CA GLY A 14 -4.03 -0.97 8.69
C GLY A 14 -2.63 -0.95 8.06
N GLY A 15 -2.12 -2.08 7.57
CA GLY A 15 -0.84 -2.20 6.90
C GLY A 15 -0.91 -2.01 5.39
N ALA A 16 0.27 -1.88 4.78
CA ALA A 16 0.44 -1.94 3.33
C ALA A 16 1.72 -2.68 2.92
N ARG A 17 1.77 -3.21 1.69
CA ARG A 17 2.92 -3.87 1.05
C ARG A 17 3.06 -3.42 -0.39
N VAL A 18 4.26 -3.50 -0.97
CA VAL A 18 4.51 -3.17 -2.37
C VAL A 18 5.03 -4.38 -3.12
N THR A 19 4.56 -4.56 -4.36
CA THR A 19 5.10 -5.51 -5.33
C THR A 19 5.38 -4.79 -6.65
N THR A 20 6.06 -5.45 -7.59
CA THR A 20 6.03 -4.98 -8.98
C THR A 20 4.60 -5.00 -9.54
N GLY A 21 4.40 -4.27 -10.64
CA GLY A 21 3.16 -4.25 -11.41
C GLY A 21 2.81 -5.55 -12.14
N GLY A 22 3.77 -6.48 -12.26
CA GLY A 22 3.63 -7.60 -13.18
C GLY A 22 3.41 -7.10 -14.61
N GLU A 23 2.30 -7.50 -15.22
CA GLU A 23 1.93 -7.12 -16.60
C GLU A 23 1.19 -5.78 -16.69
N LEU A 24 0.91 -5.13 -15.55
CA LEU A 24 0.27 -3.81 -15.56
C LEU A 24 1.23 -2.75 -16.09
N LYS A 25 0.66 -1.69 -16.69
CA LYS A 25 1.44 -0.50 -17.08
C LYS A 25 2.07 0.22 -15.88
N ALA A 26 1.48 0.07 -14.69
CA ALA A 26 2.04 0.59 -13.45
C ALA A 26 3.31 -0.17 -13.08
N LYS A 27 4.37 0.52 -12.67
CA LYS A 27 5.62 -0.13 -12.27
C LYS A 27 5.50 -0.95 -10.98
N TYR A 28 4.61 -0.51 -10.08
CA TYR A 28 4.42 -1.08 -8.77
C TYR A 28 2.93 -1.08 -8.40
N VAL A 29 2.54 -2.02 -7.53
CA VAL A 29 1.22 -2.04 -6.89
C VAL A 29 1.43 -1.97 -5.37
N ILE A 30 0.66 -1.12 -4.70
CA ILE A 30 0.58 -1.09 -3.24
C ILE A 30 -0.70 -1.81 -2.81
N HIS A 31 -0.53 -2.85 -2.01
CA HIS A 31 -1.59 -3.64 -1.39
C HIS A 31 -1.84 -3.10 0.00
N ALA A 32 -3.03 -2.58 0.26
CA ALA A 32 -3.41 -2.05 1.56
C ALA A 32 -4.57 -2.85 2.14
N VAL A 33 -4.50 -3.19 3.43
CA VAL A 33 -5.54 -3.97 4.11
C VAL A 33 -6.34 -3.04 5.01
N GLY A 34 -7.56 -2.70 4.57
CA GLY A 34 -8.53 -1.97 5.38
C GLY A 34 -9.19 -2.86 6.44
N PRO A 35 -9.84 -2.27 7.45
CA PRO A 35 -10.61 -3.02 8.45
C PRO A 35 -11.91 -3.58 7.87
N MET A 36 -12.41 -4.66 8.47
CA MET A 36 -13.81 -5.07 8.29
C MET A 36 -14.73 -4.15 9.11
N TYR A 37 -15.97 -3.96 8.69
CA TYR A 37 -16.92 -3.18 9.49
C TYR A 37 -17.38 -3.98 10.72
N GLY A 38 -17.32 -3.40 11.91
CA GLY A 38 -17.74 -4.02 13.17
C GLY A 38 -16.61 -4.70 13.96
N GLU A 39 -15.36 -4.64 13.50
CA GLU A 39 -14.20 -5.19 14.22
C GLU A 39 -13.55 -4.19 15.21
N GLY A 40 -14.11 -2.98 15.28
CA GLY A 40 -13.66 -1.89 16.16
C GLY A 40 -12.44 -1.13 15.63
N ALA A 41 -12.34 0.13 16.05
CA ALA A 41 -11.29 1.08 15.67
C ALA A 41 -11.12 1.24 14.15
N GLU A 42 -12.20 1.09 13.39
CA GLU A 42 -12.20 1.09 11.93
C GLU A 42 -11.66 2.40 11.35
N GLU A 43 -12.00 3.53 11.95
CA GLU A 43 -11.51 4.84 11.50
C GLU A 43 -9.98 4.92 11.58
N GLU A 44 -9.39 4.49 12.71
CA GLU A 44 -7.94 4.46 12.87
C GLU A 44 -7.27 3.46 11.93
N LYS A 45 -7.81 2.25 11.83
CA LYS A 45 -7.27 1.20 10.97
C LYS A 45 -7.30 1.60 9.49
N LEU A 46 -8.39 2.21 9.04
CA LEU A 46 -8.51 2.72 7.67
C LEU A 46 -7.54 3.88 7.40
N ARG A 47 -7.43 4.82 8.36
CA ARG A 47 -6.43 5.90 8.31
C ARG A 47 -5.02 5.32 8.19
N ASN A 48 -4.69 4.30 8.98
CA ASN A 48 -3.38 3.66 8.96
C ASN A 48 -3.10 2.97 7.63
N ALA A 49 -4.06 2.22 7.06
CA ALA A 49 -3.91 1.58 5.75
C ALA A 49 -3.60 2.60 4.65
N THR A 50 -4.28 3.75 4.69
CA THR A 50 -4.08 4.86 3.76
C THR A 50 -2.69 5.49 3.94
N LEU A 51 -2.34 5.87 5.17
CA LEU A 51 -1.06 6.53 5.45
C LEU A 51 0.14 5.63 5.13
N ASN A 52 0.06 4.34 5.46
CA ASN A 52 1.12 3.39 5.16
C ASN A 52 1.29 3.18 3.65
N SER A 53 0.20 3.24 2.87
CA SER A 53 0.27 3.24 1.41
C SER A 53 1.03 4.46 0.87
N LEU A 54 0.71 5.65 1.37
CA LEU A 54 1.39 6.88 0.95
C LEU A 54 2.87 6.90 1.34
N LYS A 55 3.22 6.38 2.51
CA LYS A 55 4.62 6.22 2.94
C LYS A 55 5.41 5.30 1.99
N LEU A 56 4.82 4.17 1.59
CA LEU A 56 5.44 3.28 0.60
C LEU A 56 5.56 3.98 -0.76
N ALA A 57 4.55 4.75 -1.18
CA ALA A 57 4.62 5.51 -2.40
C ALA A 57 5.76 6.54 -2.39
N GLU A 58 5.94 7.26 -1.29
CA GLU A 58 7.06 8.19 -1.11
C GLU A 58 8.42 7.48 -1.17
N GLN A 59 8.54 6.30 -0.55
CA GLN A 59 9.77 5.50 -0.55
C GLN A 59 10.15 4.96 -1.94
N TYR A 60 9.18 4.41 -2.68
CA TYR A 60 9.43 3.67 -3.93
C TYR A 60 9.25 4.52 -5.19
N PHE A 61 8.47 5.60 -5.14
CA PHE A 61 8.08 6.39 -6.31
C PHE A 61 8.67 7.80 -6.26
N GLN A 62 9.96 7.94 -5.91
CA GLN A 62 10.68 9.22 -5.75
C GLN A 62 10.77 10.13 -7.01
N LYS A 63 9.90 9.97 -8.00
CA LYS A 63 9.77 10.87 -9.16
C LYS A 63 8.31 11.14 -9.50
N SER A 64 7.72 12.15 -8.84
CA SER A 64 6.93 13.23 -9.48
C SER A 64 6.14 14.05 -8.44
N ILE A 65 6.83 14.72 -7.52
CA ILE A 65 6.34 15.99 -6.97
C ILE A 65 7.38 17.04 -7.37
N ARG A 66 7.27 17.51 -8.61
CA ARG A 66 7.81 18.83 -8.94
C ARG A 66 6.98 19.83 -8.14
N ARG A 67 7.48 20.26 -6.98
CA ARG A 67 7.10 21.58 -6.46
C ARG A 67 7.52 22.57 -7.53
N LYS A 68 6.57 23.02 -8.37
CA LYS A 68 6.77 24.25 -9.15
C LYS A 68 6.95 25.35 -8.12
N LYS A 69 8.20 25.79 -7.94
CA LYS A 69 8.48 27.15 -7.48
C LYS A 69 8.11 28.10 -8.61
#